data_AF-A0A8J3KD26-F1
#
_entry.id   AF-A0A8J3KD26-F1
#
_cell.length_a   1.000
_cell.length_b   1.000
_cell.length_c   1.000
_cell.angle_alpha   90.00
_cell.angle_beta   90.00
_cell.angle_gamma   90.00
#
_symmetry.space_group_name_H-M   'P 1'
#
loop_
_entity.id
_entity.type
_entity.pdbx_description
1 polymer ?
#
loop_
_entity_poly.entity_id
_entity_poly.type
_entity_poly.pdbx_seq_one_letter_code
_entity_poly.pdbx_strand_id
1 'polypeptide(L)'
;MADVVTYAQNREDLYIASFFPDVEGGFYVDVGAHHPVRDSVTKYFSSRGWTGINIEPQREYHELLVADRPKDVNLNMGISDAPGILSLREFPGGGLSTFSDAMKSEYEKDEQMRSAGHLDYDVTVETLANVLAEHVPDGQTIHFLKVDVEGLEYQVFRGNDWSRFRPILLCVEANHIVQDWRELLAEADYEKVFFDGLNEYFLAKEHLSRVELFAFVDMFLASTQIWPLSINNHIADLHDQIHQAHTEVAGLNAQHAEERERHAEALRSQTEELRSQAREHAEALRILAEEHEEALKRQAEQLTEENLKVEYARRLAESEEQVLYWRAAAIRSWGGAMAGRTRAPGSFGTVLRRKLPWRVVAMLRKVRRAQRAAEGRARATRAAAVLRRVRNARRAQAKGAR
;
A
#
# COMPACT_ATOMS: atom_id res chain seq x y z
N MET A 1 10.64 -36.98 37.35
CA MET A 1 10.70 -35.53 37.66
C MET A 1 11.15 -34.87 36.38
N ALA A 2 10.51 -33.76 35.98
CA ALA A 2 10.97 -33.02 34.80
C ALA A 2 12.32 -32.38 35.13
N ASP A 3 13.28 -32.47 34.22
CA ASP A 3 14.58 -31.82 34.39
C ASP A 3 14.39 -30.30 34.53
N VAL A 4 15.23 -29.68 35.36
CA VAL A 4 15.17 -28.25 35.64
C VAL A 4 16.29 -27.55 34.87
N VAL A 5 15.96 -26.44 34.21
CA VAL A 5 16.89 -25.63 33.43
C VAL A 5 16.98 -24.28 34.10
N THR A 6 18.19 -23.83 34.45
CA THR A 6 18.45 -22.53 35.10
C THR A 6 19.04 -21.55 34.10
N TYR A 7 18.31 -20.49 33.79
CA TYR A 7 18.66 -19.52 32.76
C TYR A 7 19.50 -18.37 33.30
N ALA A 8 19.53 -18.21 34.62
CA ALA A 8 20.20 -17.12 35.30
C ALA A 8 21.68 -17.46 35.59
N GLN A 9 22.55 -16.44 35.58
CA GLN A 9 24.00 -16.62 35.69
C GLN A 9 24.41 -17.23 37.04
N ASN A 10 23.75 -16.82 38.12
CA ASN A 10 24.01 -17.27 39.48
C ASN A 10 22.85 -18.09 40.06
N ARG A 11 21.98 -18.65 39.21
CA ARG A 11 20.79 -19.45 39.60
C ARG A 11 19.75 -18.65 40.40
N GLU A 12 19.69 -17.35 40.19
CA GLU A 12 18.72 -16.44 40.79
C GLU A 12 17.29 -16.94 40.57
N ASP A 13 17.01 -17.43 39.36
CA ASP A 13 15.72 -17.99 38.98
C ASP A 13 15.27 -19.14 39.88
N LEU A 14 16.21 -20.01 40.22
CA LEU A 14 16.03 -21.14 41.12
C LEU A 14 15.86 -20.70 42.57
N TYR A 15 16.66 -19.75 43.05
CA TYR A 15 16.51 -19.20 44.40
C TYR A 15 15.16 -18.53 44.59
N ILE A 16 14.74 -17.69 43.64
CA ILE A 16 13.44 -17.04 43.65
C ILE A 16 12.33 -18.10 43.63
N ALA A 17 12.42 -19.13 42.78
CA ALA A 17 11.41 -20.18 42.69
C ALA A 17 11.20 -20.90 44.03
N SER A 18 12.26 -21.06 44.83
CA SER A 18 12.18 -21.71 46.14
C SER A 18 11.45 -20.89 47.21
N PHE A 19 11.24 -19.58 47.01
CA PHE A 19 10.34 -18.77 47.86
C PHE A 19 8.86 -18.92 47.49
N PHE A 20 8.56 -19.49 46.31
CA PHE A 20 7.21 -19.60 45.75
C PHE A 20 6.85 -21.01 45.26
N PRO A 21 7.13 -22.09 46.02
CA PRO A 21 6.82 -23.46 45.59
C PRO A 21 5.30 -23.72 45.48
N ASP A 22 4.50 -22.87 46.12
CA ASP A 22 3.04 -22.90 46.20
C ASP A 22 2.34 -22.06 45.12
N VAL A 23 3.09 -21.36 44.26
CA VAL A 23 2.55 -20.40 43.29
C VAL A 23 2.62 -20.95 41.87
N GLU A 24 1.45 -21.12 41.24
CA GLU A 24 1.32 -21.41 39.82
C GLU A 24 0.93 -20.14 39.06
N GLY A 25 1.71 -19.75 38.03
CA GLY A 25 1.39 -18.61 37.18
C GLY A 25 1.43 -17.24 37.89
N GLY A 26 2.52 -16.95 38.60
CA GLY A 26 2.72 -15.68 39.28
C GLY A 26 3.04 -14.49 38.35
N PHE A 27 3.37 -13.36 38.96
CA PHE A 27 3.65 -12.10 38.27
C PHE A 27 4.97 -11.49 38.73
N TYR A 28 5.84 -11.11 37.79
CA TYR A 28 7.15 -10.50 38.08
C TYR A 28 7.30 -9.12 37.47
N VAL A 29 8.26 -8.37 37.99
CA VAL A 29 8.76 -7.13 37.40
C VAL A 29 10.27 -7.26 37.29
N ASP A 30 10.81 -6.96 36.13
CA ASP A 30 12.23 -7.10 35.81
C ASP A 30 12.77 -5.75 35.29
N VAL A 31 13.57 -5.08 36.12
CA VAL A 31 14.18 -3.78 35.80
C VAL A 31 15.64 -4.00 35.45
N GLY A 32 15.99 -3.73 34.18
CA GLY A 32 17.22 -4.20 33.57
C GLY A 32 17.09 -5.66 33.13
N ALA A 33 16.05 -5.94 32.34
CA ALA A 33 15.68 -7.30 31.96
C ALA A 33 16.68 -7.96 30.99
N HIS A 34 17.41 -7.15 30.22
CA HIS A 34 18.46 -7.59 29.31
C HIS A 34 17.97 -8.70 28.35
N HIS A 35 18.83 -9.66 28.03
CA HIS A 35 18.55 -10.71 27.08
C HIS A 35 17.48 -11.70 27.62
N PRO A 36 16.47 -12.11 26.81
CA PRO A 36 15.33 -12.89 27.31
C PRO A 36 15.64 -14.35 27.69
N VAL A 37 16.83 -14.87 27.37
CA VAL A 37 17.23 -16.26 27.68
C VAL A 37 18.58 -16.36 28.38
N ARG A 38 19.65 -15.86 27.75
CA ARG A 38 20.98 -15.74 28.37
C ARG A 38 20.90 -14.88 29.63
N ASP A 39 21.39 -15.44 30.74
CA ASP A 39 21.43 -14.83 32.06
C ASP A 39 20.06 -14.31 32.57
N SER A 40 18.97 -14.84 32.03
CA SER A 40 17.61 -14.37 32.33
C SER A 40 17.07 -14.99 33.61
N VAL A 41 16.82 -14.14 34.61
CA VAL A 41 16.14 -14.51 35.86
C VAL A 41 14.67 -14.91 35.61
N THR A 42 14.04 -14.34 34.59
CA THR A 42 12.59 -14.47 34.33
C THR A 42 12.22 -15.58 33.32
N LYS A 43 13.17 -16.12 32.54
CA LYS A 43 12.90 -17.22 31.58
C LYS A 43 12.36 -18.48 32.24
N TYR A 44 12.85 -18.82 33.43
CA TYR A 44 12.34 -19.95 34.20
C TYR A 44 10.85 -19.82 34.52
N PHE A 45 10.41 -18.62 34.92
CA PHE A 45 9.04 -18.34 35.34
C PHE A 45 8.10 -18.24 34.15
N SER A 46 8.47 -17.48 33.12
CA SER A 46 7.67 -17.30 31.90
C SER A 46 7.37 -18.62 31.19
N SER A 47 8.36 -19.53 31.12
CA SER A 47 8.16 -20.88 30.56
C SER A 47 7.18 -21.75 31.38
N ARG A 48 6.87 -21.34 32.61
CA ARG A 48 5.93 -21.98 33.55
C ARG A 48 4.63 -21.20 33.71
N GLY A 49 4.32 -20.33 32.75
CA GLY A 49 3.04 -19.62 32.67
C GLY A 49 2.96 -18.38 33.56
N TRP A 50 4.06 -17.96 34.17
CA TRP A 50 4.12 -16.63 34.79
C TRP A 50 4.12 -15.56 33.69
N THR A 51 3.68 -14.37 34.06
CA THR A 51 3.70 -13.18 33.19
C THR A 51 4.32 -12.02 33.96
N GLY A 52 4.68 -10.94 33.29
CA GLY A 52 5.26 -9.81 34.02
C GLY A 52 5.48 -8.57 33.20
N ILE A 53 6.30 -7.69 33.76
CA ILE A 53 6.79 -6.47 33.11
C ILE A 53 8.30 -6.59 32.98
N ASN A 54 8.82 -6.46 31.75
CA ASN A 54 10.24 -6.36 31.47
C ASN A 54 10.56 -4.93 31.04
N ILE A 55 11.55 -4.31 31.69
CA ILE A 55 11.96 -2.92 31.44
C ILE A 55 13.42 -2.93 31.02
N GLU A 56 13.67 -2.54 29.78
CA GLU A 56 14.99 -2.66 29.15
C GLU A 56 15.28 -1.45 28.23
N PRO A 57 16.26 -0.60 28.57
CA PRO A 57 16.54 0.61 27.80
C PRO A 57 17.25 0.34 26.46
N GLN A 58 18.01 -0.76 26.32
CA GLN A 58 18.68 -1.10 25.07
C GLN A 58 17.66 -1.67 24.08
N ARG A 59 17.55 -1.01 22.93
CA ARG A 59 16.55 -1.34 21.91
C ARG A 59 16.66 -2.77 21.39
N GLU A 60 17.88 -3.28 21.21
CA GLU A 60 18.11 -4.65 20.73
C GLU A 60 17.50 -5.69 21.69
N TYR A 61 17.77 -5.57 22.99
CA TYR A 61 17.24 -6.49 23.99
C TYR A 61 15.73 -6.33 24.19
N HIS A 62 15.21 -5.10 24.09
CA HIS A 62 13.76 -4.88 24.07
C HIS A 62 13.07 -5.62 22.92
N GLU A 63 13.61 -5.54 21.69
CA GLU A 63 13.04 -6.22 20.53
C GLU A 63 13.07 -7.76 20.70
N LEU A 64 14.15 -8.30 21.29
CA LEU A 64 14.25 -9.71 21.65
C LEU A 64 13.23 -10.12 22.72
N LEU A 65 13.05 -9.30 23.77
CA LEU A 65 12.04 -9.52 24.81
C LEU A 65 10.63 -9.54 24.23
N VAL A 66 10.26 -8.58 23.38
CA VAL A 66 8.96 -8.54 22.70
C VAL A 66 8.70 -9.83 21.92
N ALA A 67 9.72 -10.36 21.24
CA ALA A 67 9.59 -11.59 20.47
C ALA A 67 9.44 -12.85 21.35
N ASP A 68 10.22 -12.98 22.43
CA ASP A 68 10.24 -14.17 23.31
C ASP A 68 9.18 -14.12 24.44
N ARG A 69 8.63 -12.93 24.74
CA ARG A 69 7.66 -12.68 25.82
C ARG A 69 6.43 -11.91 25.33
N PRO A 70 5.65 -12.44 24.37
CA PRO A 70 4.47 -11.75 23.84
C PRO A 70 3.30 -11.62 24.85
N LYS A 71 3.38 -12.31 25.99
CA LYS A 71 2.39 -12.22 27.09
C LYS A 71 2.76 -11.20 28.16
N ASP A 72 4.00 -10.74 28.16
CA ASP A 72 4.48 -9.74 29.11
C ASP A 72 4.29 -8.33 28.55
N VAL A 73 4.34 -7.35 29.44
CA VAL A 73 4.53 -5.95 29.05
C VAL A 73 6.03 -5.70 28.91
N ASN A 74 6.50 -5.41 27.70
CA ASN A 74 7.92 -5.16 27.41
C ASN A 74 8.15 -3.69 27.06
N LEU A 75 8.90 -2.97 27.88
CA LEU A 75 9.07 -1.51 27.81
C LEU A 75 10.49 -1.12 27.44
N ASN A 76 10.64 -0.30 26.40
CA ASN A 76 11.94 0.26 26.00
C ASN A 76 12.19 1.61 26.69
N MET A 77 12.59 1.56 27.96
CA MET A 77 12.86 2.73 28.79
C MET A 77 13.77 2.36 29.97
N GLY A 78 14.33 3.36 30.64
CA GLY A 78 14.99 3.18 31.94
C GLY A 78 14.05 3.51 33.11
N ILE A 79 14.49 3.18 34.33
CA ILE A 79 13.80 3.56 35.56
C ILE A 79 14.69 4.48 36.40
N SER A 80 14.09 5.53 36.96
CA SER A 80 14.76 6.51 37.81
C SER A 80 13.82 7.00 38.93
N ASP A 81 14.26 7.98 39.72
CA ASP A 81 13.48 8.60 40.78
C ASP A 81 12.55 9.73 40.30
N ALA A 82 12.61 10.09 39.01
CA ALA A 82 11.69 11.03 38.36
C ALA A 82 11.56 10.73 36.85
N PRO A 83 10.42 11.11 36.23
CA PRO A 83 10.28 11.08 34.77
C PRO A 83 11.30 11.99 34.08
N GLY A 84 11.84 11.56 32.95
CA GLY A 84 12.77 12.40 32.18
C GLY A 84 13.48 11.70 31.04
N ILE A 85 14.63 12.25 30.69
CA ILE A 85 15.56 11.70 29.70
C ILE A 85 16.92 11.62 30.36
N LEU A 86 17.55 10.44 30.31
CA LEU A 86 18.92 10.23 30.75
C LEU A 86 19.76 9.70 29.58
N SER A 87 21.04 10.02 29.59
CA SER A 87 22.00 9.47 28.62
C SER A 87 22.46 8.09 29.10
N LEU A 88 22.05 7.06 28.38
CA LEU A 88 22.56 5.70 28.54
C LEU A 88 23.93 5.60 27.87
N ARG A 89 24.90 5.01 28.56
CA ARG A 89 26.13 4.54 27.94
C ARG A 89 26.03 3.03 27.72
N GLU A 90 26.07 2.62 26.45
CA GLU A 90 26.02 1.23 26.03
C GLU A 90 27.41 0.70 25.67
N PHE A 91 27.78 -0.45 26.23
CA PHE A 91 29.04 -1.12 25.96
C PHE A 91 28.85 -2.35 25.06
N PRO A 92 29.81 -2.66 24.17
CA PRO A 92 29.78 -3.87 23.36
C PRO A 92 29.73 -5.13 24.24
N GLY A 93 28.84 -6.06 23.91
CA GLY A 93 28.66 -7.33 24.63
C GLY A 93 27.48 -7.35 25.61
N GLY A 94 26.90 -6.20 25.93
CA GLY A 94 25.75 -6.08 26.83
C GLY A 94 26.08 -6.27 28.31
N GLY A 95 25.07 -6.13 29.15
CA GLY A 95 25.14 -6.43 30.59
C GLY A 95 26.04 -5.53 31.45
N LEU A 96 26.46 -4.36 30.95
CA LEU A 96 27.23 -3.36 31.70
C LEU A 96 26.80 -1.91 31.35
N SER A 97 25.72 -1.79 30.57
CA SER A 97 25.21 -0.50 30.12
C SER A 97 24.60 0.26 31.28
N THR A 98 24.89 1.55 31.41
CA THR A 98 24.56 2.29 32.62
C THR A 98 24.13 3.73 32.35
N PHE A 99 23.18 4.21 33.15
CA PHE A 99 22.84 5.63 33.26
C PHE A 99 23.72 6.37 34.28
N SER A 100 24.45 5.66 35.14
CA SER A 100 25.18 6.21 36.27
C SER A 100 26.48 6.87 35.81
N ASP A 101 26.61 8.18 36.02
CA ASP A 101 27.85 8.90 35.71
C ASP A 101 29.04 8.41 36.54
N ALA A 102 28.79 7.89 37.74
CA ALA A 102 29.82 7.26 38.57
C ALA A 102 30.37 5.98 37.92
N MET A 103 29.48 5.11 37.44
CA MET A 103 29.87 3.87 36.74
C MET A 103 30.55 4.18 35.40
N LYS A 104 30.02 5.13 34.61
CA LYS A 104 30.68 5.62 33.39
C LYS A 104 32.13 6.05 33.66
N SER A 105 32.34 6.82 34.73
CA SER A 105 33.66 7.30 35.14
C SER A 105 34.57 6.18 35.67
N GLU A 106 34.00 5.13 36.26
CA GLU A 106 34.73 3.95 36.71
C GLU A 106 35.21 3.10 35.53
N TYR A 107 34.33 2.79 34.59
CA TYR A 107 34.66 2.02 33.40
C TYR A 107 35.65 2.73 32.48
N GLU A 108 35.68 4.07 32.45
CA GLU A 108 36.71 4.83 31.72
C GLU A 108 38.14 4.61 32.24
N LYS A 109 38.28 4.19 33.50
CA LYS A 109 39.59 3.87 34.11
C LYS A 109 40.07 2.46 33.74
N ASP A 110 39.17 1.59 33.31
CA ASP A 110 39.49 0.24 32.84
C ASP A 110 39.97 0.29 31.37
N GLU A 111 41.19 -0.20 31.13
CA GLU A 111 41.79 -0.17 29.80
C GLU A 111 41.04 -1.03 28.78
N GLN A 112 40.49 -2.18 29.22
CA GLN A 112 39.76 -3.09 28.36
C GLN A 112 38.42 -2.48 27.95
N MET A 113 37.67 -1.90 28.89
CA MET A 113 36.40 -1.22 28.61
C MET A 113 36.61 -0.01 27.70
N ARG A 114 37.61 0.82 27.99
CA ARG A 114 37.93 1.98 27.16
C ARG A 114 38.33 1.58 25.74
N SER A 115 39.01 0.45 25.58
CA SER A 115 39.42 -0.06 24.26
C SER A 115 38.28 -0.70 23.47
N ALA A 116 37.27 -1.25 24.15
CA ALA A 116 36.06 -1.77 23.52
C ALA A 116 35.21 -0.64 22.89
N GLY A 117 35.28 0.56 23.46
CA GLY A 117 34.45 1.70 23.06
C GLY A 117 33.04 1.62 23.66
N HIS A 118 32.24 2.65 23.42
CA HIS A 118 30.86 2.74 23.88
C HIS A 118 30.02 3.65 22.98
N LEU A 119 28.70 3.55 23.10
CA LEU A 119 27.74 4.44 22.46
C LEU A 119 26.92 5.16 23.54
N ASP A 120 26.84 6.48 23.46
CA ASP A 120 26.00 7.28 24.35
C ASP A 120 24.77 7.78 23.58
N TYR A 121 23.58 7.58 24.13
CA TYR A 121 22.33 8.08 23.55
C TYR A 121 21.26 8.35 24.61
N ASP A 122 20.31 9.21 24.25
CA ASP A 122 19.22 9.62 25.12
C ASP A 122 18.13 8.54 25.17
N VAL A 123 17.73 8.17 26.39
CA VAL A 123 16.66 7.22 26.65
C VAL A 123 15.66 7.83 27.62
N THR A 124 14.37 7.65 27.34
CA THR A 124 13.30 8.04 28.26
C THR A 124 13.41 7.22 29.54
N VAL A 125 13.29 7.87 30.68
CA VAL A 125 13.20 7.22 31.99
C VAL A 125 11.90 7.58 32.68
N GLU A 126 11.39 6.65 33.47
CA GLU A 126 10.16 6.81 34.23
C GLU A 126 10.35 6.34 35.68
N THR A 127 9.43 6.72 36.57
CA THR A 127 9.43 6.19 37.94
C THR A 127 8.84 4.79 37.99
N LEU A 128 9.37 3.94 38.87
CA LEU A 128 8.82 2.59 39.06
C LEU A 128 7.33 2.67 39.44
N ALA A 129 6.94 3.61 40.30
CA ALA A 129 5.56 3.80 40.71
C ALA A 129 4.61 4.06 39.52
N ASN A 130 5.02 4.90 38.56
CA ASN A 130 4.18 5.22 37.40
C ASN A 130 4.05 4.03 36.45
N VAL A 131 5.17 3.34 36.17
CA VAL A 131 5.15 2.13 35.33
C VAL A 131 4.24 1.06 35.95
N LEU A 132 4.37 0.81 37.26
CA LEU A 132 3.54 -0.17 37.93
C LEU A 132 2.06 0.27 37.97
N ALA A 133 1.78 1.56 38.14
CA ALA A 133 0.42 2.08 38.10
C ALA A 133 -0.27 1.96 36.74
N GLU A 134 0.50 2.03 35.66
CA GLU A 134 -0.03 1.93 34.30
C GLU A 134 -0.24 0.46 33.87
N HIS A 135 0.68 -0.43 34.27
CA HIS A 135 0.77 -1.76 33.66
C HIS A 135 0.46 -2.93 34.59
N VAL A 136 0.44 -2.75 35.91
CA VAL A 136 0.03 -3.81 36.84
C VAL A 136 -1.49 -3.84 36.91
N PRO A 137 -2.16 -4.97 36.57
CA PRO A 137 -3.60 -5.07 36.68
C PRO A 137 -4.09 -4.87 38.13
N ASP A 138 -5.29 -4.30 38.27
CA ASP A 138 -5.89 -4.09 39.60
C ASP A 138 -5.99 -5.41 40.39
N GLY A 139 -5.42 -5.42 41.60
CA GLY A 139 -5.41 -6.59 42.49
C GLY A 139 -4.35 -7.65 42.12
N GLN A 140 -3.52 -7.43 41.10
CA GLN A 140 -2.43 -8.33 40.77
C GLN A 140 -1.32 -8.27 41.83
N THR A 141 -1.02 -9.42 42.44
CA THR A 141 0.13 -9.56 43.34
C THR A 141 1.43 -9.59 42.53
N ILE A 142 2.37 -8.70 42.85
CA ILE A 142 3.75 -8.76 42.36
C ILE A 142 4.52 -9.73 43.25
N HIS A 143 4.90 -10.87 42.69
CA HIS A 143 5.56 -11.93 43.47
C HIS A 143 7.04 -11.61 43.65
N PHE A 144 7.72 -11.15 42.60
CA PHE A 144 9.06 -10.61 42.76
C PHE A 144 9.35 -9.44 41.84
N LEU A 145 10.30 -8.62 42.30
CA LEU A 145 10.92 -7.54 41.55
C LEU A 145 12.43 -7.81 41.48
N LYS A 146 12.98 -7.91 40.27
CA LYS A 146 14.43 -7.92 40.01
C LYS A 146 14.89 -6.51 39.65
N VAL A 147 15.99 -6.05 40.25
CA VAL A 147 16.63 -4.77 39.93
C VAL A 147 18.12 -4.97 39.76
N ASP A 148 18.61 -4.58 38.60
CA ASP A 148 20.00 -4.69 38.16
C ASP A 148 20.12 -3.67 37.03
N VAL A 149 20.60 -2.47 37.39
CA VAL A 149 20.59 -1.30 36.51
C VAL A 149 21.95 -0.61 36.52
N GLU A 150 22.98 -1.37 36.89
CA GLU A 150 24.38 -0.96 36.88
C GLU A 150 24.60 0.39 37.58
N GLY A 151 24.25 0.44 38.88
CA GLY A 151 24.55 1.57 39.76
C GLY A 151 23.47 2.64 39.87
N LEU A 152 22.24 2.37 39.41
CA LEU A 152 21.05 3.22 39.57
C LEU A 152 19.99 2.64 40.52
N GLU A 153 20.31 1.58 41.26
CA GLU A 153 19.36 0.82 42.09
C GLU A 153 18.67 1.73 43.11
N TYR A 154 19.42 2.68 43.71
CA TYR A 154 18.87 3.65 44.65
C TYR A 154 17.76 4.50 44.04
N GLN A 155 17.95 5.00 42.82
CA GLN A 155 16.98 5.82 42.10
C GLN A 155 15.74 5.01 41.76
N VAL A 156 15.90 3.75 41.34
CA VAL A 156 14.79 2.82 41.10
C VAL A 156 13.91 2.69 42.34
N PHE A 157 14.52 2.43 43.50
CA PHE A 157 13.78 2.25 44.76
C PHE A 157 13.18 3.54 45.31
N ARG A 158 13.87 4.68 45.15
CA ARG A 158 13.33 5.99 45.51
C ARG A 158 12.11 6.35 44.65
N GLY A 159 12.10 5.94 43.38
CA GLY A 159 11.00 6.17 42.45
C GLY A 159 9.77 5.30 42.66
N ASN A 160 9.73 4.41 43.67
CA ASN A 160 8.58 3.55 43.92
C ASN A 160 7.64 4.09 45.00
N ASP A 161 6.37 3.69 44.94
CA ASP A 161 5.40 3.86 46.01
C ASP A 161 5.22 2.53 46.75
N TRP A 162 6.02 2.32 47.80
CA TRP A 162 6.02 1.08 48.59
C TRP A 162 4.73 0.81 49.36
N SER A 163 3.88 1.82 49.54
CA SER A 163 2.57 1.66 50.18
C SER A 163 1.53 1.04 49.24
N ARG A 164 1.75 1.20 47.92
CA ARG A 164 0.84 0.74 46.87
C ARG A 164 1.39 -0.45 46.10
N PHE A 165 2.65 -0.38 45.68
CA PHE A 165 3.31 -1.42 44.90
C PHE A 165 4.32 -2.16 45.76
N ARG A 166 3.89 -3.34 46.18
CA ARG A 166 4.52 -4.11 47.25
C ARG A 166 4.93 -5.51 46.76
N PRO A 167 6.03 -5.65 46.00
CA PRO A 167 6.55 -6.97 45.63
C PRO A 167 6.83 -7.83 46.86
N ILE A 168 6.48 -9.11 46.80
CA ILE A 168 6.72 -10.02 47.94
C ILE A 168 8.23 -10.20 48.19
N LEU A 169 8.97 -10.49 47.12
CA LEU A 169 10.42 -10.70 47.13
C LEU A 169 11.12 -9.66 46.25
N LEU A 170 12.25 -9.13 46.71
CA LEU A 170 13.17 -8.32 45.91
C LEU A 170 14.44 -9.14 45.65
N CYS A 171 14.92 -9.15 44.41
CA CYS A 171 16.24 -9.64 44.01
C CYS A 171 17.03 -8.45 43.47
N VAL A 172 18.07 -8.03 44.18
CA VAL A 172 18.76 -6.78 43.88
C VAL A 172 20.24 -7.06 43.67
N GLU A 173 20.78 -6.68 42.52
CA GLU A 173 22.22 -6.77 42.30
C GLU A 173 22.98 -5.86 43.27
N ALA A 174 24.05 -6.38 43.86
CA ALA A 174 24.78 -5.72 44.95
C ALA A 174 26.30 -5.65 44.70
N ASN A 175 26.76 -5.80 43.46
CA ASN A 175 28.17 -5.66 43.05
C ASN A 175 28.59 -4.18 42.81
N HIS A 176 27.72 -3.34 42.26
CA HIS A 176 28.01 -1.97 41.80
C HIS A 176 27.24 -0.90 42.56
N ILE A 177 27.33 -0.94 43.90
CA ILE A 177 26.58 -0.02 44.77
C ILE A 177 27.20 1.38 44.75
N VAL A 178 26.65 2.27 43.92
CA VAL A 178 27.01 3.69 43.86
C VAL A 178 26.42 4.46 45.04
N GLN A 179 25.15 4.18 45.37
CA GLN A 179 24.44 4.75 46.50
C GLN A 179 23.70 3.65 47.25
N ASP A 180 23.83 3.61 48.58
CA ASP A 180 23.22 2.55 49.38
C ASP A 180 21.70 2.71 49.43
N TRP A 181 20.99 1.71 48.94
CA TRP A 181 19.54 1.62 48.88
C TRP A 181 18.94 0.82 50.04
N ARG A 182 19.75 0.15 50.85
CA ARG A 182 19.27 -0.74 51.92
C ARG A 182 18.45 0.00 52.97
N GLU A 183 18.78 1.26 53.26
CA GLU A 183 18.01 2.09 54.17
C GLU A 183 16.59 2.34 53.64
N LEU A 184 16.43 2.62 52.34
CA LEU A 184 15.11 2.79 51.72
C LEU A 184 14.26 1.53 51.84
N LEU A 185 14.86 0.35 51.62
CA LEU A 185 14.14 -0.91 51.75
C LEU A 185 13.78 -1.21 53.21
N ALA A 186 14.68 -0.92 54.16
CA ALA A 186 14.41 -1.09 55.58
C ALA A 186 13.27 -0.17 56.07
N GLU A 187 13.24 1.09 55.62
CA GLU A 187 12.15 2.05 55.85
C GLU A 187 10.84 1.59 55.22
N ALA A 188 10.92 0.95 54.06
CA ALA A 188 9.81 0.28 53.41
C ALA A 188 9.50 -1.11 54.00
N ASP A 189 9.93 -1.42 55.22
CA ASP A 189 9.60 -2.68 55.90
C ASP A 189 9.98 -3.95 55.11
N TYR A 190 11.09 -3.93 54.39
CA TYR A 190 11.74 -5.13 53.85
C TYR A 190 12.84 -5.62 54.79
N GLU A 191 13.05 -6.93 54.81
CA GLU A 191 14.12 -7.57 55.57
C GLU A 191 14.99 -8.41 54.63
N LYS A 192 16.32 -8.27 54.74
CA LYS A 192 17.26 -9.08 53.97
C LYS A 192 17.23 -10.52 54.48
N VAL A 193 16.96 -11.47 53.59
CA VAL A 193 16.83 -12.89 53.96
C VAL A 193 17.91 -13.78 53.34
N PHE A 194 18.53 -13.35 52.24
CA PHE A 194 19.56 -14.14 51.56
C PHE A 194 20.54 -13.26 50.77
N PHE A 195 21.74 -13.77 50.53
CA PHE A 195 22.76 -13.17 49.67
C PHE A 195 23.50 -14.31 48.96
N ASP A 196 23.51 -14.29 47.63
CA ASP A 196 24.06 -15.37 46.80
C ASP A 196 25.52 -15.13 46.36
N GLY A 197 26.14 -14.05 46.84
CA GLY A 197 27.47 -13.59 46.42
C GLY A 197 27.45 -12.46 45.40
N LEU A 198 26.32 -12.25 44.72
CA LEU A 198 26.11 -11.21 43.71
C LEU A 198 24.88 -10.35 44.03
N ASN A 199 23.75 -11.00 44.32
CA ASN A 199 22.46 -10.41 44.59
C ASN A 199 22.08 -10.53 46.07
N GLU A 200 21.48 -9.47 46.60
CA GLU A 200 20.80 -9.48 47.90
C GLU A 200 19.29 -9.67 47.73
N TYR A 201 18.71 -10.53 48.56
CA TYR A 201 17.29 -10.89 48.51
C TYR A 201 16.55 -10.38 49.73
N PHE A 202 15.41 -9.73 49.52
CA PHE A 202 14.60 -9.15 50.59
C PHE A 202 13.17 -9.61 50.51
N LEU A 203 12.58 -9.94 51.66
CA LEU A 203 11.14 -10.19 51.77
C LEU A 203 10.46 -9.00 52.44
N ALA A 204 9.28 -8.66 51.94
CA ALA A 204 8.37 -7.76 52.66
C ALA A 204 8.04 -8.39 54.03
N LYS A 205 8.07 -7.62 55.12
CA LYS A 205 7.93 -8.14 56.49
C LYS A 205 6.69 -9.01 56.69
N GLU A 206 5.57 -8.65 56.05
CA GLU A 206 4.31 -9.40 56.04
C GLU A 206 4.41 -10.80 55.40
N HIS A 207 5.49 -11.08 54.65
CA HIS A 207 5.75 -12.33 53.95
C HIS A 207 6.99 -13.09 54.44
N LEU A 208 7.58 -12.73 55.59
CA LEU A 208 8.79 -13.38 56.12
C LEU A 208 8.66 -14.89 56.36
N SER A 209 7.44 -15.38 56.57
CA SER A 209 7.18 -16.83 56.65
C SER A 209 7.60 -17.60 55.40
N ARG A 210 7.75 -16.95 54.23
CA ARG A 210 8.29 -17.58 53.02
C ARG A 210 9.73 -18.05 53.16
N VAL A 211 10.49 -17.54 54.14
CA VAL A 211 11.82 -18.08 54.47
C VAL A 211 11.74 -19.55 54.89
N GLU A 212 10.64 -19.99 55.49
CA GLU A 212 10.44 -21.39 55.89
C GLU A 212 10.31 -22.33 54.67
N LEU A 213 9.95 -21.78 53.51
CA LEU A 213 9.88 -22.51 52.23
C LEU A 213 11.23 -22.52 51.50
N PHE A 214 12.11 -21.56 51.81
CA PHE A 214 13.39 -21.38 51.13
C PHE A 214 14.34 -22.54 51.45
N ALA A 215 14.56 -23.40 50.46
CA ALA A 215 15.35 -24.62 50.60
C ALA A 215 16.65 -24.54 49.79
N PHE A 216 17.59 -23.67 50.22
CA PHE A 216 18.88 -23.49 49.53
C PHE A 216 19.64 -24.80 49.31
N VAL A 217 19.73 -25.64 50.35
CA VAL A 217 20.49 -26.91 50.31
C VAL A 217 19.86 -27.90 49.33
N ASP A 218 18.52 -27.97 49.29
CA ASP A 218 17.81 -28.89 48.41
C ASP A 218 18.03 -28.54 46.93
N MET A 219 18.34 -27.28 46.60
CA MET A 219 18.68 -26.89 45.22
C MET A 219 20.00 -27.48 44.72
N PHE A 220 20.96 -27.70 45.62
CA PHE A 220 22.26 -28.30 45.28
C PHE A 220 22.26 -29.82 45.41
N LEU A 221 21.42 -30.36 46.30
CA LEU A 221 21.32 -31.79 46.58
C LEU A 221 20.16 -32.47 45.85
N ALA A 222 19.33 -31.72 45.12
CA ALA A 222 18.20 -32.25 44.38
C ALA A 222 18.65 -33.42 43.49
N SER A 223 17.86 -34.50 43.52
CA SER A 223 17.98 -35.61 42.57
C SER A 223 17.60 -35.22 41.13
N THR A 224 17.11 -34.00 40.95
CA THR A 224 16.74 -33.43 39.66
C THR A 224 17.98 -32.90 38.96
N GLN A 225 18.24 -33.37 37.75
CA GLN A 225 19.35 -32.88 36.94
C GLN A 225 19.09 -31.40 36.59
N ILE A 226 19.99 -30.53 37.03
CA ILE A 226 20.01 -29.12 36.64
C ILE A 226 20.91 -29.01 35.42
N TRP A 227 20.33 -28.64 34.28
CA TRP A 227 21.12 -28.44 33.07
C TRP A 227 22.01 -27.20 33.22
N PRO A 228 23.32 -27.29 32.89
CA PRO A 228 24.27 -26.20 33.10
C PRO A 228 23.99 -24.98 32.21
N LEU A 229 24.39 -23.81 32.69
CA LEU A 229 24.30 -22.51 31.99
C LEU A 229 24.86 -22.57 30.56
N SER A 230 25.89 -23.38 30.30
CA SER A 230 26.46 -23.56 28.96
C SER A 230 25.45 -24.04 27.91
N ILE A 231 24.46 -24.86 28.31
CA ILE A 231 23.40 -25.32 27.40
C ILE A 231 22.42 -24.19 27.15
N ASN A 232 22.16 -23.34 28.14
CA ASN A 232 21.30 -22.17 27.95
C ASN A 232 21.94 -21.08 27.11
N ASN A 233 23.26 -20.90 27.21
CA ASN A 233 23.99 -20.03 26.30
C ASN A 233 23.83 -20.53 24.85
N HIS A 234 23.87 -21.84 24.63
CA HIS A 234 23.58 -22.39 23.30
C HIS A 234 22.14 -22.16 22.85
N ILE A 235 21.16 -22.28 23.76
CA ILE A 235 19.76 -21.95 23.46
C ILE A 235 19.62 -20.45 23.11
N ALA A 236 20.30 -19.57 23.83
CA ALA A 236 20.34 -18.14 23.54
C ALA A 236 20.97 -17.86 22.16
N ASP A 237 22.12 -18.47 21.86
CA ASP A 237 22.77 -18.32 20.54
C ASP A 237 21.84 -18.76 19.39
N LEU A 238 21.06 -19.83 19.61
CA LEU A 238 20.07 -20.29 18.65
C LEU A 238 18.91 -19.31 18.51
N HIS A 239 18.45 -18.70 19.61
CA HIS A 239 17.42 -17.66 19.56
C HIS A 239 17.91 -16.42 18.82
N ASP A 240 19.16 -15.98 19.03
CA ASP A 240 19.76 -14.86 18.32
C ASP A 240 19.82 -15.17 16.81
N GLN A 241 20.26 -16.37 16.44
CA GLN A 241 20.28 -16.81 15.03
C GLN A 241 18.87 -16.82 14.41
N ILE A 242 17.86 -17.30 15.14
CA ILE A 242 16.47 -17.29 14.67
C ILE A 242 15.96 -15.85 14.50
N HIS A 243 16.26 -14.96 15.44
CA HIS A 243 15.85 -13.56 15.37
C HIS A 243 16.52 -12.85 14.18
N GLN A 244 17.83 -13.03 14.00
CA GLN A 244 18.56 -12.49 12.85
C GLN A 244 17.98 -12.98 11.52
N ALA A 245 17.71 -14.29 11.40
CA ALA A 245 17.11 -14.87 10.21
C ALA A 245 15.71 -14.29 9.91
N HIS A 246 14.89 -14.08 10.95
CA HIS A 246 13.59 -13.44 10.78
C HIS A 246 13.70 -11.98 10.31
N THR A 247 14.64 -11.22 10.86
CA THR A 247 14.90 -9.82 10.47
C THR A 247 15.40 -9.73 9.02
N GLU A 248 16.29 -10.64 8.61
CA GLU A 248 16.76 -10.74 7.23
C GLU A 248 15.61 -11.05 6.26
N VAL A 249 14.78 -12.03 6.59
CA VAL A 249 13.60 -12.39 5.78
C VAL A 249 12.61 -11.22 5.69
N ALA A 250 12.38 -10.49 6.78
CA ALA A 250 11.54 -9.29 6.78
C ALA A 250 12.09 -8.20 5.84
N GLY A 251 13.41 -7.96 5.89
CA GLY A 251 14.10 -7.01 5.02
C GLY A 251 13.98 -7.38 3.53
N LEU A 252 14.23 -8.65 3.19
CA LEU A 252 14.08 -9.16 1.82
C LEU A 252 12.63 -9.05 1.33
N ASN A 253 11.65 -9.33 2.20
CA ASN A 253 10.23 -9.18 1.84
C ASN A 253 9.84 -7.73 1.57
N ALA A 254 10.37 -6.77 2.35
CA ALA A 254 10.15 -5.35 2.11
C ALA A 254 10.75 -4.90 0.77
N GLN A 255 11.98 -5.32 0.46
CA GLN A 255 12.62 -5.05 -0.83
C GLN A 255 11.82 -5.63 -2.00
N HIS A 256 11.38 -6.89 -1.89
CA HIS A 256 10.53 -7.50 -2.91
C HIS A 256 9.17 -6.79 -3.07
N ALA A 257 8.60 -6.24 -1.98
CA ALA A 257 7.36 -5.47 -2.05
C ALA A 257 7.56 -4.16 -2.83
N GLU A 258 8.63 -3.43 -2.57
CA GLU A 258 8.99 -2.23 -3.32
C GLU A 258 9.25 -2.51 -4.81
N GLU A 259 9.96 -3.60 -5.12
CA GLU A 259 10.20 -4.00 -6.51
C GLU A 259 8.90 -4.34 -7.24
N ARG A 260 7.97 -5.02 -6.58
CA ARG A 260 6.64 -5.31 -7.12
C ARG A 260 5.84 -4.05 -7.40
N GLU A 261 5.90 -3.07 -6.51
CA GLU A 261 5.23 -1.78 -6.70
C GLU A 261 5.82 -1.02 -7.89
N ARG A 262 7.15 -0.90 -7.98
CA ARG A 262 7.84 -0.30 -9.13
C ARG A 262 7.47 -0.99 -10.44
N HIS A 263 7.42 -2.32 -10.46
CA HIS A 263 7.02 -3.07 -11.65
C HIS A 263 5.55 -2.84 -12.02
N ALA A 264 4.66 -2.77 -11.02
CA ALA A 264 3.26 -2.48 -11.24
C ALA A 264 3.03 -1.06 -11.80
N GLU A 265 3.77 -0.06 -11.32
CA GLU A 265 3.73 1.31 -11.84
C GLU A 265 4.24 1.40 -13.29
N ALA A 266 5.35 0.72 -13.59
CA ALA A 266 5.87 0.63 -14.95
C ALA A 266 4.84 0.00 -15.91
N LEU A 267 4.22 -1.11 -15.50
CA LEU A 267 3.19 -1.78 -16.29
C LEU A 267 1.93 -0.92 -16.49
N ARG A 268 1.50 -0.17 -15.45
CA ARG A 268 0.40 0.80 -15.56
C ARG A 268 0.71 1.88 -16.59
N SER A 269 1.91 2.45 -16.53
CA SER A 269 2.36 3.50 -17.44
C SER A 269 2.40 3.00 -18.89
N GLN A 270 2.97 1.81 -19.12
CA GLN A 270 2.98 1.17 -20.44
C GLN A 270 1.57 0.88 -20.96
N THR A 271 0.67 0.42 -20.09
CA THR A 271 -0.72 0.14 -20.45
C THR A 271 -1.46 1.42 -20.84
N GLU A 272 -1.21 2.53 -20.15
CA GLU A 272 -1.80 3.83 -20.45
C GLU A 272 -1.28 4.39 -21.79
N GLU A 273 0.01 4.25 -22.06
CA GLU A 273 0.61 4.61 -23.35
C GLU A 273 0.00 3.80 -24.50
N LEU A 274 -0.05 2.48 -24.38
CA LEU A 274 -0.67 1.59 -25.38
C LEU A 274 -2.16 1.93 -25.59
N ARG A 275 -2.90 2.27 -24.52
CA ARG A 275 -4.29 2.74 -24.63
C ARG A 275 -4.39 4.07 -25.36
N SER A 276 -3.45 5.00 -25.15
CA SER A 276 -3.41 6.26 -25.89
C SER A 276 -3.18 6.02 -27.38
N GLN A 277 -2.16 5.23 -27.72
CA GLN A 277 -1.87 4.85 -29.11
C GLN A 277 -3.07 4.16 -29.75
N ALA A 278 -3.70 3.18 -29.08
CA ALA A 278 -4.88 2.51 -29.60
C ALA A 278 -6.05 3.49 -29.89
N ARG A 279 -6.25 4.51 -29.04
CA ARG A 279 -7.25 5.56 -29.27
C ARG A 279 -6.93 6.42 -30.50
N GLU A 280 -5.68 6.84 -30.65
CA GLU A 280 -5.22 7.61 -31.81
C GLU A 280 -5.38 6.82 -33.11
N HIS A 281 -4.97 5.55 -33.11
CA HIS A 281 -5.13 4.66 -34.25
C HIS A 281 -6.60 4.42 -34.60
N ALA A 282 -7.47 4.23 -33.61
CA ALA A 282 -8.91 4.06 -33.83
C ALA A 282 -9.55 5.32 -34.45
N GLU A 283 -9.15 6.50 -34.00
CA GLU A 283 -9.62 7.77 -34.55
C GLU A 283 -9.12 7.99 -35.98
N ALA A 284 -7.85 7.68 -36.26
CA ALA A 284 -7.31 7.74 -37.61
C ALA A 284 -8.06 6.81 -38.59
N LEU A 285 -8.36 5.58 -38.15
CA LEU A 285 -9.17 4.64 -38.94
C LEU A 285 -10.60 5.15 -39.16
N ARG A 286 -11.21 5.81 -38.17
CA ARG A 286 -12.54 6.41 -38.30
C ARG A 286 -12.54 7.52 -39.37
N ILE A 287 -11.57 8.42 -39.32
CA ILE A 287 -11.41 9.50 -40.31
C ILE A 287 -11.23 8.92 -41.72
N LEU A 288 -10.35 7.93 -41.86
CA LEU A 288 -10.10 7.27 -43.15
C LEU A 288 -11.36 6.59 -43.71
N ALA A 289 -12.16 5.96 -42.84
CA ALA A 289 -13.42 5.34 -43.22
C ALA A 289 -14.45 6.38 -43.72
N GLU A 290 -14.55 7.53 -43.03
CA GLU A 290 -15.42 8.64 -43.45
C GLU A 290 -15.00 9.22 -44.81
N GLU A 291 -13.69 9.40 -45.04
CA GLU A 291 -13.15 9.85 -46.33
C GLU A 291 -13.45 8.86 -47.46
N HIS A 292 -13.28 7.56 -47.22
CA HIS A 292 -13.62 6.52 -48.18
C HIS A 292 -15.12 6.47 -48.48
N GLU A 293 -15.98 6.64 -47.47
CA GLU A 293 -17.44 6.68 -47.68
C GLU A 293 -17.84 7.89 -48.53
N GLU A 294 -17.25 9.06 -48.29
CA GLU A 294 -17.45 10.23 -49.13
C GLU A 294 -16.97 10.02 -50.57
N ALA A 295 -15.80 9.41 -50.76
CA ALA A 295 -15.26 9.11 -52.08
C ALA A 295 -16.20 8.17 -52.87
N LEU A 296 -16.70 7.12 -52.21
CA LEU A 296 -17.67 6.20 -52.79
C LEU A 296 -18.99 6.91 -53.16
N LYS A 297 -19.48 7.82 -52.32
CA LYS A 297 -20.67 8.64 -52.63
C LYS A 297 -20.45 9.49 -53.87
N ARG A 298 -19.31 10.19 -53.97
CA ARG A 298 -18.96 11.01 -55.15
C ARG A 298 -18.89 10.17 -56.42
N GLN A 299 -18.28 8.98 -56.34
CA GLN A 299 -18.20 8.05 -57.47
C GLN A 299 -19.59 7.57 -57.90
N ALA A 300 -20.48 7.25 -56.95
CA ALA A 300 -21.85 6.86 -57.24
C ALA A 300 -22.66 7.99 -57.89
N GLU A 301 -22.49 9.23 -57.43
CA GLU A 301 -23.11 10.41 -58.05
C GLU A 301 -22.65 10.62 -59.49
N GLN A 302 -21.34 10.48 -59.76
CA GLN A 302 -20.76 10.57 -61.10
C GLN A 302 -21.35 9.49 -62.03
N LEU A 303 -21.36 8.23 -61.59
CA LEU A 303 -21.95 7.13 -62.37
C LEU A 303 -23.44 7.36 -62.65
N THR A 304 -24.17 7.94 -61.70
CA THR A 304 -25.59 8.29 -61.89
C THR A 304 -25.76 9.39 -62.94
N GLU A 305 -24.90 10.41 -62.93
CA GLU A 305 -24.92 11.48 -63.93
C GLU A 305 -24.56 10.96 -65.33
N GLU A 306 -23.56 10.08 -65.43
CA GLU A 306 -23.19 9.40 -66.67
C GLU A 306 -24.34 8.54 -67.21
N ASN A 307 -24.99 7.75 -66.36
CA ASN A 307 -26.16 6.96 -66.74
C ASN A 307 -27.31 7.83 -67.26
N LEU A 308 -27.57 8.98 -66.62
CA LEU A 308 -28.59 9.93 -67.10
C LEU A 308 -28.23 10.52 -68.47
N LYS A 309 -26.95 10.81 -68.73
CA LYS A 309 -26.48 11.28 -70.06
C LYS A 309 -26.69 10.20 -71.13
N VAL A 310 -26.36 8.95 -70.81
CA VAL A 310 -26.58 7.80 -71.70
C VAL A 310 -28.08 7.60 -71.98
N GLU A 311 -28.92 7.66 -70.95
CA GLU A 311 -30.37 7.51 -71.10
C GLU A 311 -30.99 8.66 -71.93
N TYR A 312 -30.53 9.89 -71.71
CA TYR A 312 -30.94 11.04 -72.50
C TYR A 312 -30.54 10.92 -73.97
N ALA A 313 -29.30 10.50 -74.25
CA ALA A 313 -28.83 10.25 -75.62
C ALA A 313 -29.66 9.17 -76.31
N ARG A 314 -30.01 8.09 -75.59
CA ARG A 314 -30.90 7.03 -76.08
C ARG A 314 -32.29 7.57 -76.45
N ARG A 315 -32.92 8.35 -75.56
CA ARG A 315 -34.24 8.96 -75.85
C ARG A 315 -34.20 9.93 -77.02
N LEU A 316 -33.09 10.66 -77.19
CA LEU A 316 -32.91 11.55 -78.34
C LEU A 316 -32.85 10.75 -79.63
N ALA A 317 -32.07 9.66 -79.67
CA ALA A 317 -31.99 8.77 -80.82
C ALA A 317 -33.36 8.15 -81.19
N GLU A 318 -34.11 7.67 -80.20
CA GLU A 318 -35.49 7.16 -80.39
C GLU A 318 -36.42 8.25 -80.96
N SER A 319 -36.28 9.50 -80.52
CA SER A 319 -37.07 10.62 -81.04
C SER A 319 -36.70 11.00 -82.48
N GLU A 320 -35.41 10.94 -82.83
CA GLU A 320 -34.94 11.18 -84.21
C GLU A 320 -35.45 10.08 -85.15
N GLU A 321 -35.43 8.83 -84.71
CA GLU A 321 -36.00 7.70 -85.43
C GLU A 321 -37.50 7.91 -85.67
N GLN A 322 -38.26 8.34 -84.65
CA GLN A 322 -39.67 8.69 -84.81
C GLN A 322 -39.89 9.86 -85.78
N VAL A 323 -39.04 10.89 -85.75
CA VAL A 323 -39.14 12.02 -86.70
C VAL A 323 -38.86 11.57 -88.14
N LEU A 324 -37.87 10.69 -88.33
CA LEU A 324 -37.59 10.08 -89.64
C LEU A 324 -38.75 9.22 -90.12
N TYR A 325 -39.35 8.42 -89.23
CA TYR A 325 -40.54 7.64 -89.51
C TYR A 325 -41.71 8.52 -89.97
N TRP A 326 -42.02 9.60 -89.23
CA TRP A 326 -43.09 10.53 -89.58
C TRP A 326 -42.82 11.33 -90.87
N ARG A 327 -41.55 11.68 -91.14
CA ARG A 327 -41.15 12.30 -92.42
C ARG A 327 -41.36 11.33 -93.59
N ALA A 328 -40.95 10.08 -93.46
CA ALA A 328 -41.17 9.05 -94.47
C ALA A 328 -42.66 8.75 -94.69
N ALA A 329 -43.47 8.76 -93.61
CA ALA A 329 -44.92 8.62 -93.69
C ALA A 329 -45.58 9.82 -94.41
N ALA A 330 -45.13 11.05 -94.14
CA ALA A 330 -45.61 12.25 -94.83
C ALA A 330 -45.24 12.29 -96.32
N ILE A 331 -44.04 11.84 -96.68
CA ILE A 331 -43.63 11.71 -98.09
C ILE A 331 -44.52 10.68 -98.81
N ARG A 332 -44.85 9.56 -98.15
CA ARG A 332 -45.77 8.55 -98.71
C ARG A 332 -47.20 9.08 -98.88
N SER A 333 -47.72 9.86 -97.93
CA SER A 333 -49.07 10.44 -98.06
C SER A 333 -49.15 11.56 -99.11
N TRP A 334 -48.07 12.32 -99.32
CA TRP A 334 -47.96 13.30 -100.40
C TRP A 334 -47.74 12.66 -101.78
N GLY A 335 -47.00 11.54 -101.85
CA GLY A 335 -46.86 10.74 -103.06
C GLY A 335 -48.20 10.21 -103.59
N GLY A 336 -49.16 9.95 -102.70
CA GLY A 336 -50.53 9.57 -103.07
C GLY A 336 -51.40 10.71 -103.61
N ALA A 337 -51.08 11.97 -103.30
CA ALA A 337 -51.88 13.13 -103.70
C ALA A 337 -51.43 13.80 -105.01
N MET A 338 -50.29 13.38 -105.59
CA MET A 338 -49.74 13.90 -106.86
C MET A 338 -49.66 12.84 -107.97
N ALA A 339 -50.25 11.65 -107.78
CA ALA A 339 -50.40 10.64 -108.81
C ALA A 339 -51.62 10.94 -109.71
N GLY A 340 -51.56 12.04 -110.45
CA GLY A 340 -52.68 12.46 -111.29
C GLY A 340 -52.48 13.76 -112.04
N ARG A 341 -51.32 13.96 -112.68
CA ARG A 341 -51.16 14.77 -113.91
C ARG A 341 -49.74 14.69 -114.43
N THR A 342 -49.63 14.16 -115.64
CA THR A 342 -48.43 13.91 -116.46
C THR A 342 -47.92 15.18 -117.14
N ARG A 343 -46.62 15.48 -117.01
CA ARG A 343 -45.59 15.66 -118.08
C ARG A 343 -44.38 16.45 -117.55
N ALA A 344 -43.20 15.87 -117.72
CA ALA A 344 -41.87 16.39 -117.41
C ALA A 344 -41.26 17.12 -118.64
N PRO A 345 -40.02 17.64 -118.60
CA PRO A 345 -39.25 18.27 -117.51
C PRO A 345 -38.63 19.62 -117.91
N GLY A 346 -38.36 20.50 -116.94
CA GLY A 346 -37.47 21.64 -117.15
C GLY A 346 -37.33 22.52 -115.91
N SER A 347 -36.13 22.54 -115.32
CA SER A 347 -35.63 23.56 -114.37
C SER A 347 -36.36 23.68 -113.01
N PHE A 348 -35.87 22.98 -111.99
CA PHE A 348 -36.26 23.16 -110.58
C PHE A 348 -35.29 24.12 -109.86
N GLY A 349 -35.15 25.32 -110.40
CA GLY A 349 -34.71 26.49 -109.65
C GLY A 349 -35.93 27.33 -109.28
N THR A 350 -36.18 27.49 -107.98
CA THR A 350 -36.91 28.62 -107.38
C THR A 350 -38.44 28.57 -107.28
N VAL A 351 -39.01 27.68 -106.46
CA VAL A 351 -40.38 27.81 -105.87
C VAL A 351 -40.37 26.92 -104.60
N LEU A 352 -40.58 27.30 -103.33
CA LEU A 352 -41.42 28.32 -102.71
C LEU A 352 -40.95 28.54 -101.24
N ARG A 353 -40.66 29.78 -100.85
CA ARG A 353 -40.88 30.22 -99.46
C ARG A 353 -42.39 30.27 -99.23
N ARG A 354 -42.95 29.53 -98.25
CA ARG A 354 -44.09 30.04 -97.44
C ARG A 354 -44.44 29.16 -96.22
N LYS A 355 -44.42 29.84 -95.07
CA LYS A 355 -45.16 29.69 -93.81
C LYS A 355 -45.53 28.26 -93.37
N LEU A 356 -44.92 27.84 -92.25
CA LEU A 356 -45.39 26.71 -91.45
C LEU A 356 -46.88 26.87 -91.08
N PRO A 357 -47.69 25.79 -91.13
CA PRO A 357 -49.08 25.81 -90.71
C PRO A 357 -49.22 26.29 -89.26
N TRP A 358 -50.24 27.10 -88.98
CA TRP A 358 -50.49 27.67 -87.64
C TRP A 358 -50.55 26.60 -86.52
N ARG A 359 -50.99 25.38 -86.85
CA ARG A 359 -51.01 24.23 -85.94
C ARG A 359 -49.61 23.80 -85.48
N VAL A 360 -48.60 23.88 -86.36
CA VAL A 360 -47.20 23.55 -86.03
C VAL A 360 -46.59 24.66 -85.16
N VAL A 361 -46.89 25.92 -85.46
CA VAL A 361 -46.48 27.07 -84.61
C VAL A 361 -47.13 27.00 -83.22
N ALA A 362 -48.39 26.57 -83.13
CA ALA A 362 -49.09 26.36 -81.87
C ALA A 362 -48.51 25.19 -81.04
N MET A 363 -48.12 24.10 -81.70
CA MET A 363 -47.45 22.96 -81.05
C MET A 363 -46.08 23.35 -80.51
N LEU A 364 -45.26 24.06 -81.28
CA LEU A 364 -43.95 24.56 -80.85
C LEU A 364 -44.05 25.55 -79.68
N ARG A 365 -45.12 26.36 -79.62
CA ARG A 365 -45.43 27.22 -78.46
C ARG A 365 -45.82 26.42 -77.22
N LYS A 366 -46.56 25.31 -77.36
CA LYS A 366 -46.88 24.39 -76.24
C LYS A 366 -45.63 23.71 -75.70
N VAL A 367 -44.74 23.22 -76.58
CA VAL A 367 -43.46 22.59 -76.20
C VAL A 367 -42.55 23.60 -75.48
N ARG A 368 -42.42 24.83 -76.00
CA ARG A 368 -41.65 25.90 -75.30
C ARG A 368 -42.24 26.29 -73.94
N ARG A 369 -43.57 26.28 -73.78
CA ARG A 369 -44.21 26.53 -72.47
C ARG A 369 -43.95 25.39 -71.49
N ALA A 370 -43.96 24.14 -71.95
CA ALA A 370 -43.65 22.98 -71.11
C ALA A 370 -42.18 22.97 -70.66
N GLN A 371 -41.23 23.31 -71.55
CA GLN A 371 -39.81 23.44 -71.22
C GLN A 371 -39.57 24.54 -70.16
N ARG A 372 -40.15 25.73 -70.32
CA ARG A 372 -40.03 26.81 -69.33
C ARG A 372 -40.64 26.45 -67.96
N ALA A 373 -41.73 25.67 -67.96
CA ALA A 373 -42.36 25.20 -66.72
C ALA A 373 -41.54 24.10 -66.01
N ALA A 374 -40.76 23.30 -66.74
CA ALA A 374 -39.83 22.33 -66.19
C ALA A 374 -38.58 23.00 -65.59
N GLU A 375 -38.00 23.99 -66.31
CA GLU A 375 -36.88 24.79 -65.82
C GLU A 375 -37.24 25.63 -64.58
N GLY A 376 -38.45 26.20 -64.54
CA GLY A 376 -38.97 26.92 -63.38
C GLY A 376 -39.13 26.04 -62.14
N ARG A 377 -39.61 24.80 -62.31
CA ARG A 377 -39.71 23.82 -61.22
C ARG A 377 -38.33 23.39 -60.70
N ALA A 378 -37.37 23.13 -61.59
CA ALA A 378 -36.01 22.78 -61.20
C ALA A 378 -35.29 23.91 -60.42
N ARG A 379 -35.51 25.18 -60.79
CA ARG A 379 -34.97 26.34 -60.05
C ARG A 379 -35.61 26.50 -58.67
N ALA A 380 -36.93 26.29 -58.55
CA ALA A 380 -37.64 26.36 -57.28
C ALA A 380 -37.17 25.29 -56.29
N THR A 381 -36.92 24.06 -56.76
CA THR A 381 -36.41 22.96 -55.91
C THR A 381 -34.99 23.23 -55.39
N ARG A 382 -34.11 23.81 -56.23
CA ARG A 382 -32.75 24.23 -55.82
C ARG A 382 -32.79 25.37 -54.79
N ALA A 383 -33.64 26.38 -54.98
CA ALA A 383 -33.79 27.47 -54.02
C ALA A 383 -34.32 26.96 -52.66
N ALA A 384 -35.27 26.03 -52.66
CA ALA A 384 -35.79 25.42 -51.44
C ALA A 384 -34.74 24.59 -50.69
N ALA A 385 -33.86 23.87 -51.40
CA ALA A 385 -32.77 23.10 -50.81
C ALA A 385 -31.69 24.01 -50.16
N VAL A 386 -31.35 25.13 -50.79
CA VAL A 386 -30.42 26.13 -50.24
C VAL A 386 -30.99 26.78 -48.98
N LEU A 387 -32.25 27.20 -49.00
CA LEU A 387 -32.92 27.78 -47.82
C LEU A 387 -33.00 26.79 -46.64
N ARG A 388 -33.19 25.49 -46.93
CA ARG A 388 -33.20 24.43 -45.90
C ARG A 388 -31.81 24.22 -45.29
N ARG A 389 -30.72 24.28 -46.08
CA ARG A 389 -29.34 24.23 -45.58
C ARG A 389 -29.00 25.43 -44.69
N VAL A 390 -29.37 26.65 -45.11
CA VAL A 390 -29.13 27.87 -44.31
C VAL A 390 -29.88 27.83 -42.97
N ARG A 391 -31.13 27.32 -42.97
CA ARG A 391 -31.92 27.18 -41.74
C ARG A 391 -31.36 26.14 -40.78
N ASN A 392 -30.81 25.04 -41.31
CA ASN A 392 -30.15 24.00 -40.51
C ASN A 392 -28.82 24.47 -39.92
N ALA A 393 -28.02 25.22 -40.70
CA ALA A 393 -26.77 25.82 -40.23
C ALA A 393 -26.99 26.80 -39.06
N ARG A 394 -28.01 27.67 -39.15
CA ARG A 394 -28.39 28.58 -38.05
C ARG A 394 -28.88 27.84 -36.79
N ARG A 395 -29.56 26.70 -36.94
CA ARG A 395 -30.00 25.86 -35.80
C ARG A 395 -28.83 25.12 -35.13
N ALA A 396 -27.80 24.73 -35.88
CA ALA A 396 -26.59 24.14 -35.33
C ALA A 396 -25.78 25.17 -34.53
N GLN A 397 -25.67 26.40 -35.05
CA GLN A 397 -24.97 27.50 -34.36
C GLN A 397 -25.65 27.91 -33.04
N ALA A 398 -26.98 27.83 -32.95
CA ALA A 398 -27.72 28.12 -31.73
C ALA A 398 -27.67 26.99 -30.66
N LYS A 399 -27.23 25.78 -31.03
CA LYS A 399 -27.09 24.64 -30.10
C LYS A 399 -25.68 24.48 -29.53
N GLY A 400 -24.67 25.11 -30.12
CA GLY A 400 -23.28 25.13 -29.62
C GLY A 400 -22.96 26.27 -28.65
N ALA A 401 -23.95 27.11 -28.31
CA ALA A 401 -23.78 28.28 -27.43
C ALA A 401 -24.61 28.14 -26.12
N ARG A 402 -24.86 26.91 -25.67
CA ARG A 402 -25.51 26.59 -24.38
C ARG A 402 -24.67 25.65 -23.57
#